data_AF-A0A8S3W5K0-F1
#
_entry.id   AF-A0A8S3W5K0-F1
#
_cell.length_a   1.000
_cell.length_b   1.000
_cell.length_c   1.000
_cell.angle_alpha   90.00
_cell.angle_beta   90.00
_cell.angle_gamma   90.00
#
_symmetry.space_group_name_H-M   'P 1'
#
loop_
_entity.id
_entity.type
_entity.pdbx_description
1 polymer ?
#
loop_
_entity_poly.entity_id
_entity_poly.type
_entity_poly.pdbx_seq_one_letter_code
_entity_poly.pdbx_strand_id
1 'polypeptide(L)'
;MVSGTGPIPNQADTAAFWRSLWSEPVNHNEGPWTEVVASQCAGITPMDPIIITPDDVAEAVRRAPKWKSPGLDGLHHYRLKGIMVCYAVLAR
;
A
#
# COMPACT_ATOMS: atom_id res chain seq x y z
N MET A 1 -8.24 1.31 -31.10
CA MET A 1 -8.08 0.82 -29.71
C MET A 1 -7.62 -0.62 -29.82
N VAL A 2 -6.34 -0.90 -29.52
CA VAL A 2 -5.79 -2.25 -29.62
C VAL A 2 -6.08 -2.96 -28.31
N SER A 3 -7.15 -3.73 -28.25
CA SER A 3 -7.40 -4.67 -27.15
C SER A 3 -6.40 -5.81 -27.29
N GLY A 4 -5.47 -5.93 -26.34
CA GLY A 4 -4.48 -7.00 -26.32
C GLY A 4 -5.16 -8.36 -26.12
N THR A 5 -5.23 -9.16 -27.19
CA THR A 5 -5.74 -10.54 -27.17
C THR A 5 -4.65 -11.52 -26.72
N GLY A 6 -4.15 -11.36 -25.50
CA GLY A 6 -3.28 -12.35 -24.84
C GLY A 6 -4.10 -13.32 -23.98
N PRO A 7 -3.69 -14.58 -23.83
CA PRO A 7 -4.32 -15.48 -22.85
C PRO A 7 -4.24 -14.87 -21.45
N ILE A 8 -5.35 -14.92 -20.72
CA ILE A 8 -5.42 -14.39 -19.34
C ILE A 8 -4.48 -15.24 -18.47
N PRO A 9 -3.49 -14.63 -17.79
CA PRO A 9 -2.59 -15.36 -16.91
C PRO A 9 -3.37 -16.04 -15.79
N ASN A 10 -2.96 -17.25 -15.39
CA ASN A 10 -3.59 -17.90 -14.25
C ASN A 10 -3.23 -17.15 -12.95
N GLN A 11 -4.01 -17.39 -11.90
CA GLN A 11 -3.84 -16.69 -10.61
C GLN A 11 -2.48 -16.95 -9.97
N ALA A 12 -1.95 -18.17 -10.10
CA ALA A 12 -0.67 -18.57 -9.51
C ALA A 12 0.50 -17.83 -10.18
N ASP A 13 0.49 -17.73 -11.51
CA ASP A 13 1.52 -17.03 -12.29
C ASP A 13 1.51 -15.53 -11.98
N THR A 14 0.31 -14.95 -11.85
CA THR A 14 0.16 -13.53 -11.47
C THR A 14 0.70 -13.28 -10.06
N ALA A 15 0.34 -14.13 -9.10
CA ALA A 15 0.82 -14.01 -7.72
C ALA A 15 2.34 -14.22 -7.63
N ALA A 16 2.89 -15.18 -8.36
CA ALA A 16 4.33 -15.45 -8.40
C ALA A 16 5.11 -14.24 -8.98
N PHE A 17 4.62 -13.65 -10.07
CA PHE A 17 5.22 -12.47 -10.68
C PHE A 17 5.28 -11.27 -9.73
N TRP A 18 4.16 -10.92 -9.08
CA TRP A 18 4.15 -9.81 -8.12
C TRP A 18 4.99 -10.11 -6.88
N ARG A 19 4.98 -11.36 -6.43
CA ARG A 19 5.81 -11.79 -5.31
C ARG A 19 7.30 -11.65 -5.65
N SER A 20 7.76 -12.05 -6.84
CA SER A 20 9.16 -11.88 -7.23
C SER A 20 9.57 -10.41 -7.33
N LEU A 21 8.65 -9.53 -7.77
CA LEU A 21 8.94 -8.10 -7.88
C LEU A 21 9.12 -7.43 -6.51
N TRP A 22 8.36 -7.84 -5.49
CA TRP A 22 8.32 -7.18 -4.19
C TRP A 22 9.07 -7.90 -3.07
N SER A 23 9.34 -9.21 -3.21
CA SER A 23 9.97 -10.02 -2.15
C SER A 23 11.48 -10.07 -2.26
N GLU A 24 12.04 -9.77 -3.43
CA GLU A 24 13.48 -9.72 -3.63
C GLU A 24 13.98 -8.29 -3.42
N PRO A 25 14.93 -8.06 -2.51
CA PRO A 25 15.60 -6.76 -2.40
C PRO A 25 16.44 -6.54 -3.67
N VAL A 26 15.89 -5.77 -4.60
CA VAL A 26 16.60 -5.36 -5.82
C VAL A 26 17.37 -4.07 -5.53
N ASN A 27 18.68 -4.06 -5.79
CA ASN A 27 19.43 -2.81 -5.90
C ASN A 27 19.05 -2.15 -7.21
N HIS A 28 18.25 -1.08 -7.14
CA HIS A 28 17.93 -0.27 -8.31
C HIS A 28 19.20 0.42 -8.81
N ASN A 29 19.67 0.02 -9.99
CA ASN A 29 20.72 0.75 -10.67
C ASN A 29 20.13 2.07 -11.18
N GLU A 30 20.60 3.19 -10.64
CA GLU A 30 20.23 4.50 -11.16
C GLU A 30 20.72 4.63 -12.59
N GLY A 31 19.77 4.81 -13.52
CA GLY A 31 20.07 5.01 -14.94
C GLY A 31 20.18 6.50 -15.28
N PRO A 32 20.73 6.87 -16.44
CA PRO A 32 20.90 8.27 -16.85
C PRO A 32 19.61 9.12 -16.84
N TRP A 33 18.45 8.48 -16.84
CA TRP A 33 17.14 9.14 -16.75
C TRP A 33 16.86 9.73 -15.36
N THR A 34 17.52 9.27 -14.29
CA THR A 34 17.31 9.81 -12.93
C THR A 34 17.79 11.25 -12.85
N GLU A 35 18.92 11.59 -13.49
CA GLU A 35 19.43 12.97 -13.58
C GLU A 35 18.47 13.88 -14.35
N VAL A 36 17.90 13.38 -15.45
CA VAL A 36 16.89 14.12 -16.23
C VAL A 36 15.66 14.40 -15.39
N VAL A 37 15.12 13.40 -14.69
CA VAL A 37 13.95 13.58 -13.82
C VAL A 37 14.28 14.49 -12.64
N ALA A 38 15.45 14.34 -12.01
CA ALA A 38 15.91 15.21 -10.94
C ALA A 38 15.99 16.68 -11.40
N SER A 39 16.49 16.93 -12.61
CA SER A 39 16.55 18.28 -13.18
C SER A 39 15.15 18.87 -13.43
N GLN A 40 14.19 18.06 -13.88
CA GLN A 40 12.79 18.48 -14.08
C GLN A 40 12.11 18.76 -12.74
N CYS A 41 12.47 18.02 -11.69
CA CYS A 41 11.94 18.18 -10.34
C CYS A 41 12.65 19.24 -9.50
N ALA A 42 13.77 19.82 -9.96
CA ALA A 42 14.58 20.75 -9.17
C ALA A 42 13.83 22.02 -8.72
N GLY A 43 12.80 22.43 -9.47
CA GLY A 43 11.93 23.56 -9.13
C GLY A 43 10.69 23.19 -8.30
N ILE A 44 10.48 21.90 -8.02
CA ILE A 44 9.31 21.42 -7.29
C ILE A 44 9.64 21.47 -5.80
N THR A 45 8.83 22.19 -5.02
CA THR A 45 8.93 22.18 -3.57
C THR A 45 8.71 20.76 -3.05
N PRO A 46 9.65 20.18 -2.29
CA PRO A 46 9.46 18.87 -1.68
C PRO A 46 8.20 18.84 -0.82
N MET A 47 7.45 17.74 -0.87
CA MET A 47 6.33 17.54 0.05
C MET A 47 6.88 17.41 1.47
N ASP A 48 6.28 18.14 2.41
CA ASP A 48 6.64 18.03 3.81
C ASP A 48 6.49 16.58 4.30
N PRO A 49 7.37 16.11 5.20
CA PRO A 49 7.27 14.77 5.74
C PRO A 49 5.92 14.58 6.45
N ILE A 50 5.10 13.69 5.93
CA ILE A 50 3.84 13.29 6.57
C ILE A 50 4.17 12.24 7.62
N ILE A 51 4.19 12.64 8.89
CA ILE A 51 4.37 11.73 10.01
C ILE A 51 2.99 11.26 10.45
N ILE A 52 2.67 10.00 10.21
CA ILE A 52 1.43 9.38 10.69
C ILE A 52 1.61 9.02 12.17
N THR A 53 0.88 9.69 13.03
CA THR A 53 0.92 9.46 14.49
C THR A 53 -0.14 8.43 14.91
N PRO A 54 -0.01 7.85 16.12
CA PRO A 54 -1.07 7.01 16.69
C PRO A 54 -2.42 7.73 16.80
N ASP A 55 -2.42 9.05 17.04
CA ASP A 55 -3.64 9.85 17.15
C ASP A 55 -4.34 10.00 15.79
N ASP A 56 -3.59 10.15 14.70
CA ASP A 56 -4.14 10.18 13.34
C ASP A 56 -4.86 8.86 13.02
N VAL A 57 -4.26 7.74 13.41
CA VAL A 57 -4.85 6.41 13.24
C VAL A 57 -6.10 6.25 14.11
N ALA A 58 -6.04 6.69 15.37
CA ALA A 58 -7.17 6.62 16.29
C ALA A 58 -8.37 7.45 15.76
N GLU A 59 -8.11 8.65 15.25
CA GLU A 59 -9.13 9.52 14.67
C GLU A 59 -9.72 8.93 13.38
N ALA A 60 -8.89 8.37 12.51
CA ALA A 60 -9.34 7.70 11.29
C ALA A 60 -10.24 6.50 11.61
N VAL A 61 -9.83 5.66 12.57
CA VAL A 61 -10.63 4.53 13.04
C VAL A 61 -11.94 5.02 13.66
N ARG A 62 -11.91 6.08 14.49
CA ARG A 62 -13.11 6.66 15.11
C ARG A 62 -14.14 7.12 14.09
N ARG A 63 -13.71 7.75 13.00
CA ARG A 63 -14.58 8.23 11.91
C ARG A 63 -15.13 7.11 11.02
N ALA A 64 -14.49 5.95 10.99
CA ALA A 64 -14.91 4.85 10.12
C ALA A 64 -16.34 4.35 10.43
N PRO A 65 -17.26 4.22 9.45
CA PRO A 65 -18.62 3.75 9.70
C PRO A 65 -18.63 2.29 10.19
N LYS A 66 -19.20 2.03 11.38
CA LYS A 66 -19.22 0.68 11.99
C LYS A 66 -19.86 -0.38 11.09
N TRP A 67 -20.95 -0.03 10.42
CA TRP A 67 -21.85 -0.97 9.75
C TRP A 67 -21.73 -0.94 8.23
N LYS A 68 -20.57 -0.56 7.69
CA LYS A 68 -20.31 -0.67 6.26
C LYS A 68 -19.95 -2.12 5.91
N SER A 69 -20.43 -2.59 4.77
CA SER A 69 -20.02 -3.87 4.19
C SER A 69 -18.49 -3.93 4.09
N PRO A 70 -17.90 -5.11 4.32
CA PRO A 70 -16.46 -5.27 4.27
C PRO A 70 -15.98 -5.14 2.83
N GLY A 71 -14.71 -4.77 2.64
CA GLY A 71 -14.09 -4.80 1.33
C GLY A 71 -13.83 -6.22 0.85
N LEU A 72 -13.08 -6.34 -0.25
CA LEU A 72 -12.57 -7.62 -0.76
C LEU A 72 -11.69 -8.34 0.28
N ASP A 73 -11.17 -7.62 1.27
CA ASP A 73 -10.40 -8.12 2.40
C ASP A 73 -11.25 -8.80 3.50
N GLY A 74 -12.58 -8.69 3.45
CA GLY A 74 -13.49 -9.25 4.45
C GLY A 74 -13.41 -8.57 5.83
N LEU A 75 -12.66 -7.48 5.97
CA LEU A 75 -12.48 -6.77 7.23
C LEU A 75 -13.57 -5.72 7.41
N HIS A 76 -14.33 -5.86 8.49
CA HIS A 76 -15.36 -4.88 8.85
C HIS A 76 -14.81 -3.84 9.84
N HIS A 77 -15.22 -2.58 9.68
CA HIS A 77 -14.84 -1.48 10.56
C HIS A 77 -15.27 -1.67 12.03
N TYR A 78 -16.37 -2.40 12.30
CA TYR A 78 -16.74 -2.74 13.67
C TYR A 78 -15.69 -3.64 14.35
N ARG A 79 -14.96 -4.45 13.57
CA ARG A 79 -13.85 -5.28 14.08
C ARG A 79 -12.66 -4.38 14.42
N LEU A 80 -12.29 -3.44 13.56
CA LEU A 80 -11.22 -2.47 13.85
C LEU A 80 -11.49 -1.66 15.13
N LYS A 81 -12.74 -1.25 15.36
CA LYS A 81 -13.16 -0.56 16.60
C LYS A 81 -13.31 -1.49 17.81
N GLY A 82 -13.38 -2.80 17.59
CA GLY A 82 -13.64 -3.84 18.59
C GLY A 82 -12.43 -4.73 18.91
N ILE A 83 -11.31 -4.57 18.23
CA ILE A 83 -10.05 -5.28 18.53
C ILE A 83 -9.43 -4.60 19.77
N MET A 84 -10.04 -4.83 20.93
CA MET A 84 -9.36 -4.66 22.23
C MET A 84 -8.53 -5.89 22.61
N VAL A 85 -8.60 -6.98 21.84
CA VAL A 85 -8.04 -8.29 22.21
C VAL A 85 -6.65 -8.58 21.60
N CYS A 86 -6.17 -7.83 20.61
CA CYS A 86 -4.86 -8.11 19.99
C CYS A 86 -3.66 -7.40 20.62
N TYR A 87 -3.84 -6.56 21.64
CA TYR A 87 -2.73 -5.84 22.29
C TYR A 87 -1.77 -6.74 23.10
N ALA A 88 -2.17 -7.98 23.44
CA ALA A 88 -1.36 -8.86 24.29
C ALA A 88 -0.35 -9.75 23.54
N VAL A 89 -0.56 -10.01 22.24
CA VAL A 89 0.26 -11.01 21.49
C VAL A 89 1.23 -10.35 20.50
N LEU A 90 0.98 -9.12 20.07
CA LEU A 90 1.88 -8.37 19.17
C LEU A 90 2.84 -7.42 19.92
N ALA A 91 2.74 -7.34 21.25
CA ALA A 91 3.63 -6.53 22.10
C ALA A 91 4.68 -7.40 22.84
N ARG A 92 5.23 -8.40 22.15
CA ARG A 92 6.42 -9.14 22.57
C ARG A 92 7.34 -9.41 21.39
#